data_AF-A0A397CLK6-F1
#
_entry.id   AF-A0A397CLK6-F1
#
_cell.length_a   1.000
_cell.length_b   1.000
_cell.length_c   1.000
_cell.angle_alpha   90.00
_cell.angle_beta   90.00
_cell.angle_gamma   90.00
#
_symmetry.space_group_name_H-M   'P 1'
#
loop_
_entity.id
_entity.type
_entity.pdbx_description
1 polymer ?
#
loop_
_entity_poly.entity_id
_entity_poly.type
_entity_poly.pdbx_seq_one_letter_code
_entity_poly.pdbx_strand_id
1 'polypeptide(L)'
;MGGGCTEVLMAQAIDELAPGIPGKKSLAMEAFARALRQIPAIIADNGGYDSAELVTQLRAAHFGGHNHAGLNMTNGSIGDMEALGIRESYKSKMQVLLSAAEAAEMILRVDDIVKCAPRQRQG
;
A
#
# COMPACT_ATOMS: atom_id res chain seq x y z
N MET A 1 -5.46 6.93 -9.93
CA MET A 1 -6.49 7.75 -9.23
C MET A 1 -6.25 7.71 -7.73
N GLY A 2 -6.90 8.56 -6.93
CA GLY A 2 -6.70 8.57 -5.48
C GLY A 2 -7.49 7.50 -4.71
N GLY A 3 -7.72 7.71 -3.41
CA GLY A 3 -8.63 6.89 -2.60
C GLY A 3 -8.23 5.40 -2.51
N GLY A 4 -6.94 5.08 -2.56
CA GLY A 4 -6.46 3.70 -2.53
C GLY A 4 -6.59 2.92 -3.86
N CYS A 5 -7.11 3.57 -4.91
CA CYS A 5 -7.26 2.98 -6.25
C CYS A 5 -5.91 2.52 -6.83
N THR A 6 -4.90 3.42 -6.82
CA THR A 6 -3.59 3.14 -7.41
C THR A 6 -2.88 2.02 -6.66
N GLU A 7 -2.99 1.97 -5.33
CA GLU A 7 -2.40 0.94 -4.48
C GLU A 7 -2.97 -0.46 -4.78
N VAL A 8 -4.28 -0.57 -4.97
CA VAL A 8 -4.92 -1.85 -5.31
C VAL A 8 -4.55 -2.30 -6.72
N LEU A 9 -4.48 -1.39 -7.69
CA LEU A 9 -4.00 -1.71 -9.04
C LEU A 9 -2.56 -2.25 -9.04
N MET A 10 -1.67 -1.59 -8.30
CA MET A 10 -0.29 -2.06 -8.17
C MET A 10 -0.22 -3.41 -7.47
N ALA A 11 -1.02 -3.63 -6.42
CA ALA A 11 -1.10 -4.91 -5.74
C ALA A 11 -1.60 -6.02 -6.67
N GLN A 12 -2.61 -5.74 -7.50
CA GLN A 12 -3.12 -6.69 -8.49
C GLN A 12 -2.06 -7.06 -9.53
N ALA A 13 -1.34 -6.07 -10.07
CA ALA A 13 -0.27 -6.34 -11.03
C ALA A 13 0.84 -7.24 -10.42
N ILE A 14 1.13 -7.08 -9.14
CA ILE A 14 2.08 -7.95 -8.42
C ILE A 14 1.48 -9.33 -8.19
N ASP A 15 0.24 -9.43 -7.74
CA ASP A 15 -0.48 -10.70 -7.52
C ASP A 15 -0.58 -11.52 -8.82
N GLU A 16 -0.70 -10.88 -9.98
CA GLU A 16 -0.71 -11.53 -11.31
C GLU A 16 0.68 -12.04 -11.73
N LEU A 17 1.74 -11.33 -11.38
CA LEU A 17 3.12 -11.70 -11.73
C LEU A 17 3.73 -12.73 -10.77
N ALA A 18 3.36 -12.70 -9.49
CA ALA A 18 3.97 -13.52 -8.44
C ALA A 18 3.97 -15.03 -8.72
N PRO A 19 2.88 -15.66 -9.23
CA PRO A 19 2.86 -17.10 -9.53
C PRO A 19 3.91 -17.55 -10.56
N GLY A 20 4.35 -16.64 -11.45
CA GLY A 20 5.40 -16.90 -12.44
C GLY A 20 6.81 -16.88 -11.87
N ILE A 21 6.99 -16.48 -10.61
CA ILE A 21 8.30 -16.27 -9.99
C ILE A 21 8.64 -17.43 -9.03
N PRO A 22 9.78 -18.11 -9.22
CA PRO A 22 10.10 -19.30 -8.43
C PRO A 22 10.56 -18.96 -7.00
N GLY A 23 10.12 -19.81 -6.06
CA GLY A 23 10.65 -19.88 -4.71
C GLY A 23 10.29 -18.70 -3.81
N LYS A 24 11.19 -18.36 -2.89
CA LYS A 24 10.95 -17.36 -1.83
C LYS A 24 10.69 -15.94 -2.35
N LYS A 25 11.04 -15.66 -3.61
CA LYS A 25 10.79 -14.36 -4.25
C LYS A 25 9.28 -14.09 -4.44
N SER A 26 8.48 -15.12 -4.77
CA SER A 26 7.01 -14.98 -4.86
C SER A 26 6.42 -14.51 -3.53
N LEU A 27 6.86 -15.12 -2.41
CA LEU A 27 6.39 -14.77 -1.07
C LEU A 27 6.69 -13.30 -0.72
N ALA A 28 7.85 -12.78 -1.14
CA ALA A 28 8.20 -11.37 -0.93
C ALA A 28 7.33 -10.44 -1.78
N MET A 29 7.03 -10.83 -3.03
CA MET A 29 6.11 -10.09 -3.91
C MET A 29 4.70 -10.05 -3.32
N GLU A 30 4.16 -11.19 -2.91
CA GLU A 30 2.85 -11.28 -2.25
C GLU A 30 2.81 -10.45 -0.95
N ALA A 31 3.90 -10.42 -0.18
CA ALA A 31 4.01 -9.56 0.99
C ALA A 31 3.96 -8.07 0.62
N PHE A 32 4.62 -7.66 -0.45
CA PHE A 32 4.57 -6.28 -0.95
C PHE A 32 3.17 -5.91 -1.45
N ALA A 33 2.50 -6.80 -2.19
CA ALA A 33 1.11 -6.60 -2.64
C ALA A 33 0.15 -6.46 -1.45
N ARG A 34 0.35 -7.24 -0.38
CA ARG A 34 -0.40 -7.07 0.88
C ARG A 34 -0.10 -5.73 1.56
N ALA A 35 1.15 -5.28 1.57
CA ALA A 35 1.52 -3.99 2.16
C ALA A 35 0.88 -2.81 1.40
N LEU A 36 0.84 -2.86 0.08
CA LEU A 36 0.11 -1.87 -0.73
C LEU A 36 -1.37 -1.81 -0.35
N ARG A 37 -2.01 -2.96 -0.19
CA ARG A 37 -3.42 -3.06 0.23
C ARG A 37 -3.69 -2.56 1.66
N GLN A 38 -2.66 -2.38 2.49
CA GLN A 38 -2.87 -1.77 3.81
C GLN A 38 -3.16 -0.28 3.74
N ILE A 39 -2.73 0.42 2.71
CA ILE A 39 -3.03 1.85 2.56
C ILE A 39 -4.54 2.11 2.50
N PRO A 40 -5.34 1.48 1.62
CA PRO A 40 -6.79 1.62 1.65
C PRO A 40 -7.43 1.06 2.93
N ALA A 41 -6.89 -0.01 3.52
CA ALA A 41 -7.41 -0.53 4.79
C ALA A 41 -7.30 0.51 5.91
N ILE A 42 -6.13 1.15 6.05
CA ILE A 42 -5.89 2.21 7.03
C ILE A 42 -6.77 3.44 6.76
N ILE A 43 -7.02 3.79 5.49
CA ILE A 43 -7.96 4.86 5.15
C ILE A 43 -9.37 4.51 5.64
N ALA A 44 -9.84 3.28 5.38
CA ALA A 44 -11.14 2.80 5.82
C ALA A 44 -11.28 2.77 7.35
N ASP A 45 -10.27 2.23 8.05
CA ASP A 45 -10.20 2.17 9.52
C ASP A 45 -10.24 3.57 10.14
N ASN A 46 -9.48 4.52 9.59
CA ASN A 46 -9.49 5.91 10.05
C ASN A 46 -10.85 6.59 9.85
N GLY A 47 -11.64 6.14 8.89
CA GLY A 47 -13.02 6.58 8.71
C GLY A 47 -14.04 5.87 9.59
N GLY A 48 -13.64 4.86 10.36
CA GLY A 48 -14.52 4.06 11.21
C GLY A 48 -15.39 3.05 10.45
N TYR A 49 -15.01 2.69 9.23
CA TYR A 49 -15.73 1.69 8.42
C TYR A 49 -15.10 0.30 8.54
N ASP A 50 -15.82 -0.73 8.06
CA ASP A 50 -15.27 -2.08 7.94
C ASP A 50 -14.24 -2.12 6.80
N SER A 51 -12.96 -2.02 7.16
CA SER A 51 -11.86 -2.05 6.20
C SER A 51 -11.71 -3.39 5.50
N ALA A 52 -12.02 -4.51 6.16
CA ALA A 52 -11.94 -5.83 5.55
C ALA A 52 -12.98 -5.98 4.43
N GLU A 53 -14.21 -5.52 4.68
CA GLU A 53 -15.27 -5.51 3.68
C GLU A 53 -14.93 -4.57 2.51
N LEU A 54 -14.59 -3.31 2.79
CA LEU A 54 -14.31 -2.31 1.75
C LEU A 54 -13.10 -2.67 0.88
N VAL A 55 -12.01 -3.16 1.47
CA VAL A 55 -10.85 -3.59 0.69
C VAL A 55 -11.19 -4.83 -0.15
N THR A 56 -12.03 -5.74 0.34
CA THR A 56 -12.46 -6.92 -0.42
C THR A 56 -13.31 -6.52 -1.63
N GLN A 57 -14.30 -5.65 -1.42
CA GLN A 57 -15.13 -5.13 -2.50
C GLN A 57 -14.26 -4.35 -3.52
N LEU A 58 -13.27 -3.59 -3.05
CA LEU A 58 -12.40 -2.78 -3.91
C LEU A 58 -11.54 -3.69 -4.80
N ARG A 59 -10.98 -4.76 -4.23
CA ARG A 59 -10.25 -5.78 -5.01
C ARG A 59 -11.14 -6.44 -6.05
N ALA A 60 -12.39 -6.79 -5.70
CA ALA A 60 -13.32 -7.38 -6.64
C ALA A 60 -13.65 -6.43 -7.81
N ALA A 61 -13.81 -5.13 -7.53
CA ALA A 61 -14.06 -4.12 -8.56
C ALA A 61 -12.88 -4.00 -9.54
N HIS A 62 -11.64 -3.93 -9.04
CA HIS A 62 -10.44 -3.88 -9.87
C HIS A 62 -10.24 -5.15 -10.70
N PHE A 63 -10.50 -6.34 -10.10
CA PHE A 63 -10.48 -7.60 -10.84
C PHE A 63 -11.56 -7.67 -11.93
N GLY A 64 -12.69 -7.00 -11.72
CA GLY A 64 -13.76 -6.82 -12.72
C GLY A 64 -13.46 -5.78 -13.81
N GLY A 65 -12.27 -5.17 -13.81
CA GLY A 65 -11.83 -4.17 -14.80
C GLY A 65 -12.18 -2.72 -14.45
N HIS A 66 -12.71 -2.46 -13.25
CA HIS A 66 -13.02 -1.11 -12.80
C HIS A 66 -11.77 -0.40 -12.25
N ASN A 67 -10.87 -0.03 -13.14
CA ASN A 67 -9.55 0.54 -12.80
C ASN A 67 -9.61 1.90 -12.09
N HIS A 68 -10.76 2.57 -12.06
CA HIS A 68 -10.93 3.85 -11.36
C HIS A 68 -11.63 3.70 -10.00
N ALA A 69 -11.97 2.47 -9.60
CA ALA A 69 -12.59 2.22 -8.30
C ALA A 69 -11.65 2.61 -7.15
N GLY A 70 -12.18 3.29 -6.15
CA GLY A 70 -11.46 3.66 -4.92
C GLY A 70 -12.44 3.85 -3.76
N LEU A 71 -11.91 4.16 -2.58
CA LEU A 71 -12.71 4.38 -1.38
C LEU A 71 -13.34 5.77 -1.40
N ASN A 72 -14.67 5.80 -1.38
CA ASN A 72 -15.47 6.99 -1.10
C ASN A 72 -15.80 7.03 0.40
N MET A 73 -14.97 7.77 1.14
CA MET A 73 -15.08 7.87 2.60
C MET A 73 -16.24 8.75 3.08
N THR A 74 -16.84 9.56 2.20
CA THR A 74 -18.04 10.34 2.54
C THR A 74 -19.26 9.44 2.74
N ASN A 75 -19.35 8.36 1.95
CA ASN A 75 -20.48 7.45 1.96
C ASN A 75 -20.14 6.06 2.53
N GLY A 76 -18.88 5.81 2.91
CA GLY A 76 -18.42 4.50 3.38
C GLY A 76 -18.57 3.40 2.33
N SER A 77 -18.32 3.71 1.07
CA SER A 77 -18.51 2.78 -0.06
C SER A 77 -17.41 2.93 -1.09
N ILE A 78 -17.41 2.08 -2.13
CA ILE A 78 -16.52 2.24 -3.28
C ILE A 78 -17.19 3.13 -4.31
N GLY A 79 -16.41 3.99 -4.94
CA GLY A 79 -16.86 4.86 -6.02
C GLY A 79 -15.81 5.00 -7.11
N ASP A 80 -16.23 5.57 -8.24
CA ASP A 80 -15.33 5.96 -9.31
C ASP A 80 -14.59 7.24 -8.90
N MET A 81 -13.28 7.13 -8.70
CA MET A 81 -12.42 8.24 -8.28
C MET A 81 -12.26 9.31 -9.37
N GLU A 82 -12.42 8.96 -10.64
CA GLU A 82 -12.41 9.92 -11.73
C GLU A 82 -13.69 10.76 -11.71
N ALA A 83 -14.85 10.14 -11.54
CA ALA A 83 -16.13 10.83 -11.43
C ALA A 83 -16.22 11.71 -10.17
N LEU A 84 -15.62 11.26 -9.07
CA LEU A 84 -15.55 12.03 -7.81
C LEU A 84 -14.45 13.11 -7.82
N GLY A 85 -13.63 13.18 -8.88
CA GLY A 85 -12.54 14.16 -8.99
C GLY A 85 -11.38 13.92 -8.01
N ILE A 86 -11.28 12.74 -7.41
CA ILE A 86 -10.25 12.39 -6.41
C ILE A 86 -8.99 11.93 -7.14
N ARG A 87 -8.06 12.86 -7.36
CA ARG A 87 -6.80 12.65 -8.06
C ARG A 87 -5.60 12.91 -7.15
N GLU A 88 -4.52 12.18 -7.40
CA GLU A 88 -3.23 12.38 -6.72
C GLU A 88 -2.14 12.62 -7.77
N SER A 89 -1.10 13.34 -7.37
CA SER A 89 0.06 13.57 -8.23
C SER A 89 0.84 12.27 -8.45
N TYR A 90 1.09 11.94 -9.72
CA TYR A 90 1.95 10.82 -10.11
C TYR A 90 3.31 10.89 -9.40
N LYS A 91 3.93 12.08 -9.38
CA LYS A 91 5.24 12.28 -8.77
C LYS A 91 5.23 11.95 -7.27
N SER A 92 4.15 12.30 -6.58
CA SER A 92 3.99 11.98 -5.15
C SER A 92 3.91 10.47 -4.93
N LYS A 93 3.02 9.78 -5.66
CA LYS A 93 2.88 8.31 -5.54
C LYS A 93 4.18 7.57 -5.86
N MET A 94 4.85 7.96 -6.94
CA MET A 94 6.13 7.37 -7.32
C MET A 94 7.19 7.56 -6.22
N GLN A 95 7.29 8.76 -5.65
CA GLN A 95 8.25 9.04 -4.58
C GLN A 95 7.94 8.24 -3.31
N VAL A 96 6.66 8.12 -2.93
CA VAL A 96 6.26 7.32 -1.76
C VAL A 96 6.70 5.87 -1.89
N LEU A 97 6.48 5.25 -3.06
CA LEU A 97 6.88 3.86 -3.31
C LEU A 97 8.40 3.68 -3.28
N LEU A 98 9.14 4.56 -3.94
CA LEU A 98 10.60 4.48 -3.99
C LEU A 98 11.19 4.63 -2.59
N SER A 99 10.83 5.69 -1.88
CA SER A 99 11.36 5.94 -0.54
C SER A 99 10.96 4.87 0.48
N ALA A 100 9.73 4.33 0.40
CA ALA A 100 9.31 3.24 1.28
C ALA A 100 10.07 1.94 0.98
N ALA A 101 10.30 1.62 -0.29
CA ALA A 101 11.07 0.43 -0.69
C ALA A 101 12.54 0.53 -0.26
N GLU A 102 13.18 1.68 -0.47
CA GLU A 102 14.55 1.96 -0.01
C GLU A 102 14.65 1.85 1.52
N ALA A 103 13.68 2.44 2.25
CA ALA A 103 13.64 2.34 3.70
C ALA A 103 13.48 0.89 4.20
N ALA A 104 12.60 0.11 3.56
CA ALA A 104 12.43 -1.30 3.87
C ALA A 104 13.71 -2.11 3.61
N GLU A 105 14.38 -1.88 2.47
CA GLU A 105 15.66 -2.53 2.16
C GLU A 105 16.73 -2.18 3.20
N MET A 106 16.86 -0.90 3.57
CA MET A 106 17.82 -0.45 4.57
C MET A 106 17.60 -1.15 5.92
N ILE A 107 16.35 -1.23 6.39
CA ILE A 107 16.02 -1.86 7.68
C ILE A 107 16.22 -3.37 7.62
N LEU A 108 15.77 -4.05 6.56
CA LEU A 108 15.85 -5.51 6.44
C LEU A 108 17.29 -6.03 6.33
N ARG A 109 18.24 -5.19 5.92
CA ARG A 109 19.66 -5.53 5.84
C ARG A 109 20.41 -5.43 7.18
N VAL A 110 19.84 -4.77 8.18
CA VAL A 110 20.47 -4.65 9.50
C VAL A 110 20.34 -5.99 10.22
N ASP A 111 21.48 -6.61 10.53
CA ASP A 111 21.57 -7.86 11.28
C ASP A 111 21.81 -7.65 12.79
N ASP A 112 22.47 -6.56 13.19
CA ASP A 112 22.70 -6.22 14.60
C ASP A 112 22.76 -4.69 14.85
N ILE A 113 22.48 -4.27 16.10
CA ILE A 113 22.52 -2.87 16.55
C ILE A 113 23.44 -2.76 17.78
N VAL A 114 24.59 -2.11 17.59
CA VAL A 114 25.51 -1.81 18.69
C VAL A 114 25.22 -0.43 19.29
N LYS A 115 24.89 -0.38 20.59
CA LYS A 115 24.69 0.89 21.33
C LYS A 115 25.97 1.28 22.05
N CYS A 116 26.53 2.44 21.71
CA CYS A 116 27.66 3.03 22.45
C CYS A 116 27.17 3.72 23.74
N ALA A 117 27.99 3.71 24.78
CA ALA A 117 27.69 4.42 26.02
C ALA A 117 27.53 5.93 25.75
N PRO A 118 26.48 6.59 26.30
CA PRO A 118 26.30 8.01 26.13
C PRO A 118 27.45 8.79 26.79
N ARG A 119 27.90 9.86 26.14
CA ARG A 119 28.98 10.72 26.66
C ARG A 119 28.57 11.32 27.99
N GLN A 120 29.32 11.01 29.05
CA GLN A 120 29.11 11.64 30.36
C GLN A 120 29.39 13.15 30.23
N ARG A 121 28.41 13.99 30.57
CA ARG A 121 28.61 15.43 30.72
C ARG A 121 29.32 15.66 32.05
N GLN A 122 30.56 16.16 32.02
CA GLN A 122 31.23 16.68 33.20
C GLN A 122 30.54 18.01 33.55
N GLY A 123 29.90 18.05 34.73
CA GLY A 123 29.45 19.28 35.37
C GLY A 123 30.54 19.85 36.27
#